data_AF-A0A536HP47-F1
#
_entry.id   AF-A0A536HP47-F1
#
_cell.length_a   1.000
_cell.length_b   1.000
_cell.length_c   1.000
_cell.angle_alpha   90.00
_cell.angle_beta   90.00
_cell.angle_gamma   90.00
#
_symmetry.space_group_name_H-M   'P 1'
#
loop_
_entity.id
_entity.type
_entity.pdbx_description
1 polymer ?
#
loop_
_entity_poly.entity_id
_entity_poly.type
_entity_poly.pdbx_seq_one_letter_code
_entity_poly.pdbx_strand_id
1 'polypeptide(L)'
;MGGISGTTRVTYADGTVSLNCDVPIPTGPTARPVYSGAAVSANIATVTFSKPVCHDTFFSPTEWTVVVNGFPDPPFGDGVPICNAAADNGVTTAILGLTSAAPNGAFVTVTINFSFPAGSSLRDRDGNLTRTPQTHTATATAPETIRPLVTSASAGIGATSLTITFSEPVYCTGLSFSADDLTVTDNDPDTVDPFVTGAGTDPCGTSPLNADTSFSVTTSAPFLPGRAYTVTLTPEPFEIRDISNNSLLSPSSHTIDLH
;
A
#
# COMPACT_ATOMS: atom_id res chain seq x y z
N MET A 1 -4.68 -17.62 -32.22
CA MET A 1 -5.26 -16.36 -32.73
C MET A 1 -6.24 -15.82 -31.71
N GLY A 2 -5.95 -14.68 -31.09
CA GLY A 2 -6.94 -13.95 -30.28
C GLY A 2 -8.07 -13.47 -31.19
N GLY A 3 -9.31 -13.52 -30.72
CA GLY A 3 -10.49 -13.20 -31.53
C GLY A 3 -11.20 -11.98 -31.01
N ILE A 4 -12.30 -11.71 -31.69
CA ILE A 4 -12.97 -10.42 -31.66
C ILE A 4 -13.85 -10.35 -30.41
N SER A 5 -13.66 -9.29 -29.63
CA SER A 5 -14.50 -8.94 -28.48
C SER A 5 -16.00 -9.03 -28.81
N GLY A 6 -16.80 -9.66 -27.96
CA GLY A 6 -18.24 -9.86 -28.16
C GLY A 6 -18.65 -11.11 -28.91
N THR A 7 -17.73 -12.04 -29.15
CA THR A 7 -18.02 -13.28 -29.88
C THR A 7 -17.96 -14.50 -28.98
N THR A 8 -18.89 -15.43 -29.19
CA THR A 8 -18.77 -16.79 -28.68
C THR A 8 -18.03 -17.61 -29.72
N ARG A 9 -16.85 -18.13 -29.36
CA ARG A 9 -16.09 -19.04 -30.20
C ARG A 9 -16.31 -20.46 -29.75
N VAL A 10 -16.72 -21.29 -30.69
CA VAL A 10 -16.83 -22.74 -30.50
C VAL A 10 -15.61 -23.36 -31.18
N THR A 11 -14.77 -24.02 -30.39
CA THR A 11 -13.62 -24.77 -30.89
C THR A 11 -13.94 -26.25 -30.81
N TYR A 12 -13.78 -26.95 -31.93
CA TYR A 12 -13.87 -28.41 -32.01
C TYR A 12 -12.47 -28.95 -32.26
N ALA A 13 -11.90 -29.66 -31.29
CA ALA A 13 -10.60 -30.30 -31.41
C ALA A 13 -10.57 -31.58 -30.56
N ASP A 14 -9.97 -32.66 -31.08
CA ASP A 14 -9.77 -33.94 -30.39
C ASP A 14 -11.03 -34.50 -29.70
N GLY A 15 -12.18 -34.43 -30.39
CA GLY A 15 -13.47 -34.91 -29.87
C GLY A 15 -14.06 -34.06 -28.73
N THR A 16 -13.43 -32.94 -28.39
CA THR A 16 -13.88 -32.02 -27.34
C THR A 16 -14.45 -30.74 -27.96
N VAL A 17 -15.54 -30.24 -27.39
CA VAL A 17 -16.13 -28.94 -27.74
C VAL A 17 -15.82 -27.96 -26.63
N SER A 18 -15.11 -26.88 -26.96
CA SER A 18 -14.87 -25.77 -26.04
C SER A 18 -15.68 -24.55 -26.49
N LEU A 19 -16.48 -24.00 -25.58
CA LEU A 19 -17.17 -22.72 -25.76
C LEU A 19 -16.39 -21.64 -25.03
N ASN A 20 -15.85 -20.70 -25.80
CA ASN A 20 -15.08 -19.57 -25.31
C ASN A 20 -15.91 -18.30 -25.53
N CYS A 21 -16.42 -17.70 -24.46
CA CYS A 21 -17.13 -16.43 -24.53
C CYS A 21 -16.12 -15.28 -24.39
N ASP A 22 -15.80 -14.61 -25.49
CA ASP A 22 -14.99 -13.38 -25.45
C ASP A 22 -15.91 -12.21 -25.06
N VAL A 23 -16.23 -12.10 -23.77
CA VAL A 23 -17.11 -11.04 -23.25
C VAL A 23 -16.46 -9.68 -23.52
N PRO A 24 -17.15 -8.71 -24.14
CA PRO A 24 -16.61 -7.36 -24.27
C PRO A 24 -16.39 -6.79 -22.88
N ILE A 25 -15.14 -6.47 -22.56
CA ILE A 25 -14.87 -5.56 -21.45
C ILE A 25 -15.31 -4.20 -21.95
N PRO A 26 -16.36 -3.57 -21.37
CA PRO A 26 -16.74 -2.22 -21.76
C PRO A 26 -15.50 -1.34 -21.63
N THR A 27 -15.13 -0.63 -22.70
CA THR A 27 -14.05 0.36 -22.67
C THR A 27 -14.67 1.74 -22.80
N GLY A 28 -14.27 2.70 -21.95
CA GLY A 28 -14.76 4.07 -22.01
C GLY A 28 -15.18 4.65 -20.64
N PRO A 29 -15.76 5.86 -20.64
CA PRO A 29 -16.10 6.61 -19.42
C PRO A 29 -17.27 6.00 -18.63
N THR A 30 -18.03 5.09 -19.23
CA THR A 30 -19.13 4.36 -18.56
C THR A 30 -18.74 2.93 -18.17
N ALA A 31 -17.48 2.55 -18.40
CA ALA A 31 -16.99 1.22 -18.08
C ALA A 31 -16.77 1.10 -16.57
N ARG A 32 -17.46 0.14 -15.94
CA ARG A 32 -17.30 -0.14 -14.51
C ARG A 32 -15.91 -0.74 -14.23
N PRO A 33 -15.24 -0.35 -13.14
CA PRO A 33 -14.04 -1.02 -12.68
C PRO A 33 -14.30 -2.51 -12.42
N VAL A 34 -13.30 -3.33 -12.70
CA VAL A 34 -13.32 -4.79 -12.50
C VAL A 34 -12.18 -5.14 -11.56
N TYR A 35 -12.47 -5.93 -10.53
CA TYR A 35 -11.46 -6.62 -9.73
C TYR A 35 -10.78 -7.66 -10.62
N SER A 36 -9.51 -7.44 -10.96
CA SER A 36 -8.79 -8.15 -12.01
C SER A 36 -7.90 -9.29 -11.51
N GLY A 37 -7.63 -9.36 -10.21
CA GLY A 37 -6.85 -10.45 -9.63
C GLY A 37 -6.42 -10.20 -8.18
N ALA A 38 -6.06 -11.28 -7.49
CA ALA A 38 -5.42 -11.25 -6.17
C ALA A 38 -4.06 -11.95 -6.19
N ALA A 39 -3.16 -11.44 -5.35
CA ALA A 39 -1.99 -12.16 -4.86
C ALA A 39 -2.06 -12.20 -3.33
N VAL A 40 -1.58 -13.27 -2.71
CA VAL A 40 -1.63 -13.41 -1.25
C VAL A 40 -0.27 -13.82 -0.73
N SER A 41 0.21 -13.11 0.28
CA SER A 41 1.46 -13.38 0.96
C SER A 41 1.31 -12.98 2.42
N ALA A 42 1.71 -13.86 3.35
CA ALA A 42 1.52 -13.64 4.77
C ALA A 42 0.06 -13.28 5.12
N ASN A 43 -0.13 -12.22 5.92
CA ASN A 43 -1.40 -11.65 6.34
C ASN A 43 -1.92 -10.56 5.37
N ILE A 44 -1.50 -10.58 4.10
CA ILE A 44 -1.86 -9.59 3.10
C ILE A 44 -2.42 -10.26 1.85
N ALA A 45 -3.57 -9.77 1.39
CA ALA A 45 -4.05 -10.01 0.04
C ALA A 45 -3.94 -8.72 -0.78
N THR A 46 -3.08 -8.71 -1.80
CA THR A 46 -2.97 -7.61 -2.76
C THR A 46 -4.01 -7.79 -3.85
N VAL A 47 -4.94 -6.87 -3.96
CA VAL A 47 -6.01 -6.86 -4.97
C VAL A 47 -5.71 -5.83 -6.05
N THR A 48 -6.07 -6.16 -7.30
CA THR A 48 -5.87 -5.28 -8.46
C THR A 48 -7.19 -4.95 -9.13
N PHE A 49 -7.27 -3.74 -9.69
CA PHE A 49 -8.45 -3.22 -10.39
C PHE A 49 -8.08 -2.77 -11.80
N SER A 50 -9.03 -2.93 -12.73
CA SER A 50 -8.87 -2.50 -14.12
C SER A 50 -8.82 -0.98 -14.31
N LYS A 51 -9.20 -0.22 -13.29
CA LYS A 51 -9.21 1.25 -13.23
C LYS A 51 -8.88 1.69 -11.80
N PRO A 52 -8.35 2.91 -11.60
CA PRO A 52 -8.22 3.47 -10.27
C PRO A 52 -9.58 3.53 -9.55
N VAL A 53 -9.63 3.04 -8.31
CA VAL A 53 -10.83 3.06 -7.48
C VAL A 53 -10.57 3.71 -6.13
N CYS A 54 -11.58 4.37 -5.58
CA CYS A 54 -11.60 4.90 -4.23
C CYS A 54 -12.96 4.58 -3.58
N HIS A 55 -13.01 4.64 -2.25
CA HIS A 55 -14.22 4.40 -1.48
C HIS A 55 -15.10 5.64 -1.40
N ASP A 56 -16.41 5.45 -1.50
CA ASP A 56 -17.40 6.48 -1.18
C ASP A 56 -17.56 6.74 0.33
N THR A 57 -17.34 5.71 1.15
CA THR A 57 -17.44 5.79 2.62
C THR A 57 -16.31 5.02 3.28
N PHE A 58 -16.29 4.90 4.61
CA PHE A 58 -15.29 4.04 5.27
C PHE A 58 -15.50 2.56 4.92
N PHE A 59 -14.39 1.83 4.86
CA PHE A 59 -14.33 0.38 4.68
C PHE A 59 -15.34 -0.37 5.56
N SER A 60 -15.97 -1.41 5.00
CA SER A 60 -16.73 -2.40 5.75
C SER A 60 -16.16 -3.81 5.55
N PRO A 61 -15.91 -4.59 6.63
CA PRO A 61 -15.46 -5.98 6.52
C PRO A 61 -16.37 -6.88 5.66
N THR A 62 -17.64 -6.50 5.49
CA THR A 62 -18.62 -7.27 4.70
C THR A 62 -18.43 -7.13 3.19
N GLU A 63 -17.62 -6.18 2.74
CA GLU A 63 -17.37 -5.90 1.32
C GLU A 63 -16.47 -6.93 0.67
N TRP A 64 -15.71 -7.62 1.51
CA TRP A 64 -14.76 -8.63 1.09
C TRP A 64 -15.07 -9.93 1.81
N THR A 65 -14.99 -11.02 1.06
CA THR A 65 -15.00 -12.37 1.60
C THR A 65 -13.70 -13.04 1.20
N VAL A 66 -12.84 -13.27 2.19
CA VAL A 66 -11.59 -14.02 1.99
C VAL A 66 -11.73 -15.37 2.67
N VAL A 67 -11.32 -16.42 1.95
CA VAL A 67 -11.36 -17.80 2.42
C VAL A 67 -10.00 -18.43 2.17
N VAL A 68 -9.35 -18.94 3.21
CA VAL A 68 -8.05 -19.61 3.16
C VAL A 68 -8.26 -21.10 3.44
N ASN A 69 -7.97 -21.97 2.48
CA ASN A 69 -8.18 -23.43 2.57
C ASN A 69 -9.60 -23.82 3.04
N GLY A 70 -10.61 -23.06 2.64
CA GLY A 70 -12.01 -23.30 3.02
C GLY A 70 -12.44 -22.65 4.35
N PHE A 71 -11.54 -22.01 5.08
CA PHE A 71 -11.85 -21.27 6.31
C PHE A 71 -11.99 -19.77 6.04
N PRO A 72 -13.09 -19.12 6.48
CA PRO A 72 -13.22 -17.67 6.36
C PRO A 72 -12.14 -16.93 7.18
N ASP A 73 -11.52 -15.94 6.57
CA ASP A 73 -10.59 -15.00 7.21
C ASP A 73 -11.02 -13.57 6.85
N PRO A 74 -12.02 -13.00 7.53
CA PRO A 74 -12.56 -11.69 7.17
C PRO A 74 -11.48 -10.62 7.28
N PRO A 75 -11.29 -9.76 6.26
CA PRO A 75 -10.30 -8.72 6.35
C PRO A 75 -10.71 -7.66 7.39
N PHE A 76 -9.72 -7.15 8.12
CA PHE A 76 -9.94 -6.10 9.12
C PHE A 76 -9.92 -4.68 8.53
N GLY A 77 -9.43 -4.55 7.30
CA GLY A 77 -9.32 -3.29 6.57
C GLY A 77 -8.80 -3.49 5.16
N ASP A 78 -8.87 -2.44 4.36
CA ASP A 78 -8.16 -2.33 3.09
C ASP A 78 -7.39 -1.01 2.97
N GLY A 79 -6.46 -0.98 2.00
CA GLY A 79 -5.66 0.20 1.67
C GLY A 79 -6.28 1.07 0.58
N VAL A 80 -7.58 0.92 0.26
CA VAL A 80 -8.23 1.77 -0.75
C VAL A 80 -8.56 3.12 -0.09
N PRO A 81 -8.17 4.27 -0.67
CA PRO A 81 -8.46 5.56 -0.06
C PRO A 81 -9.93 5.95 -0.21
N ILE A 82 -10.41 6.83 0.67
CA ILE A 82 -11.69 7.55 0.49
C ILE A 82 -11.52 8.53 -0.68
N CYS A 83 -12.50 8.59 -1.57
CA CYS A 83 -12.48 9.53 -2.69
C CYS A 83 -12.39 10.98 -2.20
N ASN A 84 -11.40 11.72 -2.71
CA ASN A 84 -11.42 13.18 -2.57
C ASN A 84 -12.55 13.78 -3.44
N ALA A 85 -12.76 15.10 -3.35
CA ALA A 85 -13.84 15.76 -4.10
C ALA A 85 -13.74 15.57 -5.62
N ALA A 86 -12.53 15.40 -6.16
CA ALA A 86 -12.29 15.17 -7.60
C ALA A 86 -12.26 13.68 -7.99
N ALA A 87 -12.28 12.77 -7.00
CA ALA A 87 -12.09 11.33 -7.14
C ALA A 87 -10.84 10.94 -7.98
N ASP A 88 -9.77 11.73 -7.87
CA ASP A 88 -8.52 11.51 -8.63
C ASP A 88 -7.41 10.86 -7.79
N ASN A 89 -7.69 10.54 -6.53
CA ASN A 89 -6.82 9.79 -5.63
C ASN A 89 -7.06 8.26 -5.64
N GLY A 90 -7.83 7.74 -6.60
CA GLY A 90 -8.10 6.31 -6.70
C GLY A 90 -6.83 5.48 -6.99
N VAL A 91 -6.85 4.20 -6.59
CA VAL A 91 -5.73 3.27 -6.74
C VAL A 91 -6.10 2.08 -7.61
N THR A 92 -5.16 1.57 -8.40
CA THR A 92 -5.33 0.33 -9.18
C THR A 92 -4.92 -0.93 -8.42
N THR A 93 -4.23 -0.75 -7.30
CA THR A 93 -3.78 -1.82 -6.42
C THR A 93 -4.03 -1.40 -4.99
N ALA A 94 -4.55 -2.31 -4.17
CA ALA A 94 -4.70 -2.11 -2.74
C ALA A 94 -4.39 -3.41 -2.01
N ILE A 95 -4.12 -3.30 -0.72
CA ILE A 95 -3.96 -4.46 0.16
C ILE A 95 -5.22 -4.65 0.99
N LEU A 96 -5.56 -5.90 1.28
CA LEU A 96 -6.51 -6.30 2.31
C LEU A 96 -5.71 -6.86 3.48
N GLY A 97 -5.95 -6.34 4.67
CA GLY A 97 -5.34 -6.85 5.89
C GLY A 97 -6.11 -8.08 6.37
N LEU A 98 -5.45 -9.22 6.43
CA LEU A 98 -6.03 -10.48 6.93
C LEU A 98 -5.76 -10.62 8.43
N THR A 99 -6.66 -11.28 9.16
CA THR A 99 -6.47 -11.48 10.61
C THR A 99 -5.37 -12.49 10.91
N SER A 100 -5.16 -13.43 9.99
CA SER A 100 -4.16 -14.49 10.11
C SER A 100 -3.28 -14.54 8.88
N ALA A 101 -2.03 -14.96 9.06
CA ALA A 101 -1.15 -15.22 7.92
C ALA A 101 -1.64 -16.45 7.16
N ALA A 102 -1.87 -16.31 5.85
CA ALA A 102 -2.14 -17.43 4.98
C ALA A 102 -0.88 -18.31 4.88
N PRO A 103 -0.96 -19.63 5.15
CA PRO A 103 0.18 -20.52 5.02
C PRO A 103 0.71 -20.55 3.58
N ASN A 104 2.04 -20.65 3.41
CA ASN A 104 2.63 -20.81 2.08
C ASN A 104 2.05 -22.05 1.37
N GLY A 105 1.61 -21.88 0.13
CA GLY A 105 0.91 -22.89 -0.66
C GLY A 105 -0.60 -23.00 -0.40
N ALA A 106 -1.17 -22.23 0.53
CA ALA A 106 -2.61 -22.26 0.78
C ALA A 106 -3.40 -21.78 -0.45
N PHE A 107 -4.54 -22.41 -0.70
CA PHE A 107 -5.50 -21.94 -1.69
C PHE A 107 -6.37 -20.86 -1.07
N VAL A 108 -6.34 -19.66 -1.65
CA VAL A 108 -7.07 -18.50 -1.15
C VAL A 108 -8.07 -18.04 -2.19
N THR A 109 -9.30 -17.80 -1.74
CA THR A 109 -10.36 -17.19 -2.54
C THR A 109 -10.63 -15.81 -1.98
N VAL A 110 -10.58 -14.79 -2.83
CA VAL A 110 -10.89 -13.39 -2.48
C VAL A 110 -12.08 -12.97 -3.32
N THR A 111 -13.15 -12.54 -2.66
CA THR A 111 -14.38 -12.10 -3.33
C THR A 111 -14.74 -10.70 -2.88
N ILE A 112 -15.00 -9.82 -3.83
CA ILE A 112 -15.61 -8.51 -3.57
C ILE A 112 -17.13 -8.61 -3.70
N ASN A 113 -17.86 -8.19 -2.67
CA ASN A 113 -19.27 -8.50 -2.41
C ASN A 113 -20.07 -7.28 -1.92
N PHE A 114 -20.08 -6.17 -2.66
CA PHE A 114 -20.94 -5.03 -2.27
C PHE A 114 -22.43 -5.41 -2.29
N SER A 115 -23.12 -5.21 -1.16
CA SER A 115 -24.58 -5.19 -1.10
C SER A 115 -25.08 -3.77 -1.40
N PHE A 116 -25.88 -3.59 -2.45
CA PHE A 116 -26.60 -2.34 -2.67
C PHE A 116 -28.01 -2.43 -2.06
N PRO A 117 -28.51 -1.44 -1.29
CA PRO A 117 -27.88 -0.22 -0.80
C PRO A 117 -27.42 -0.38 0.66
N ALA A 118 -26.25 -0.98 0.92
CA ALA A 118 -25.56 -0.93 2.21
C ALA A 118 -24.11 -1.47 2.09
N GLY A 119 -23.13 -0.58 2.07
CA GLY A 119 -21.68 -0.86 1.99
C GLY A 119 -20.95 0.22 1.20
N SER A 120 -19.69 0.51 1.56
CA SER A 120 -18.86 1.48 0.85
C SER A 120 -18.63 0.98 -0.57
N SER A 121 -19.10 1.76 -1.54
CA SER A 121 -18.93 1.40 -2.93
C SER A 121 -17.58 1.90 -3.41
N LEU A 122 -16.76 0.97 -3.90
CA LEU A 122 -15.60 1.35 -4.70
C LEU A 122 -16.08 1.91 -6.02
N ARG A 123 -15.60 3.10 -6.39
CA ARG A 123 -15.91 3.75 -7.67
C ARG A 123 -14.67 4.32 -8.33
N ASP A 124 -14.73 4.47 -9.65
CA ASP A 124 -13.75 5.27 -10.37
C ASP A 124 -14.05 6.78 -10.30
N ARG A 125 -13.13 7.55 -10.88
CA ARG A 125 -13.23 9.00 -11.02
C ARG A 125 -14.54 9.46 -11.68
N ASP A 126 -15.03 8.69 -12.65
CA ASP A 126 -16.24 8.99 -13.41
C ASP A 126 -17.53 8.64 -12.64
N GLY A 127 -17.40 8.05 -11.45
CA GLY A 127 -18.53 7.66 -10.60
C GLY A 127 -19.05 6.24 -10.87
N ASN A 128 -18.40 5.47 -11.73
CA ASN A 128 -18.81 4.10 -12.01
C ASN A 128 -18.43 3.18 -10.87
N LEU A 129 -19.43 2.52 -10.27
CA LEU A 129 -19.19 1.54 -9.21
C LEU A 129 -18.48 0.30 -9.75
N THR A 130 -17.52 -0.23 -9.00
CA THR A 130 -16.87 -1.50 -9.25
C THR A 130 -17.90 -2.61 -9.42
N ARG A 131 -17.68 -3.51 -10.37
CA ARG A 131 -18.60 -4.61 -10.67
C ARG A 131 -18.46 -5.71 -9.61
N THR A 132 -19.60 -6.13 -9.05
CA THR A 132 -19.69 -7.16 -7.99
C THR A 132 -20.91 -8.08 -8.20
N PRO A 133 -20.91 -9.30 -7.62
CA PRO A 133 -19.79 -9.95 -6.97
C PRO A 133 -18.71 -10.40 -7.97
N GLN A 134 -17.45 -10.39 -7.56
CA GLN A 134 -16.34 -10.92 -8.35
C GLN A 134 -15.38 -11.69 -7.46
N THR A 135 -15.03 -12.89 -7.90
CA THR A 135 -14.15 -13.80 -7.17
C THR A 135 -12.88 -14.05 -7.97
N HIS A 136 -11.75 -13.99 -7.29
CA HIS A 136 -10.48 -14.51 -7.80
C HIS A 136 -9.87 -15.45 -6.78
N THR A 137 -9.00 -16.32 -7.29
CA THR A 137 -8.28 -17.28 -6.49
C THR A 137 -6.78 -17.03 -6.61
N ALA A 138 -6.06 -17.36 -5.57
CA ALA A 138 -4.61 -17.25 -5.49
C ALA A 138 -4.05 -18.47 -4.74
N THR A 139 -2.78 -18.76 -4.99
CA THR A 139 -1.99 -19.61 -4.11
C THR A 139 -1.10 -18.70 -3.29
N ALA A 140 -1.24 -18.77 -1.95
CA ALA A 140 -0.45 -17.95 -1.05
C ALA A 140 1.04 -18.27 -1.21
N THR A 141 1.87 -17.25 -1.33
CA THR A 141 3.32 -17.39 -1.41
C THR A 141 3.96 -17.19 -0.04
N ALA A 142 5.24 -17.56 0.07
CA ALA A 142 6.03 -17.17 1.22
C ALA A 142 6.11 -15.63 1.31
N PRO A 143 6.12 -15.06 2.53
CA PRO A 143 6.48 -13.66 2.74
C PRO A 143 7.85 -13.38 2.11
N GLU A 144 8.01 -12.18 1.55
CA GLU A 144 9.35 -11.75 1.13
C GLU A 144 10.20 -11.42 2.38
N THR A 145 11.53 -11.43 2.23
CA THR A 145 12.49 -11.31 3.34
C THR A 145 13.50 -10.18 3.12
N ILE A 146 13.25 -9.33 2.14
CA ILE A 146 14.05 -8.14 1.84
C ILE A 146 13.69 -7.11 2.89
N ARG A 147 14.71 -6.46 3.47
CA ARG A 147 14.47 -5.41 4.45
C ARG A 147 14.34 -4.07 3.74
N PRO A 148 13.46 -3.17 4.21
CA PRO A 148 13.42 -1.82 3.69
C PRO A 148 14.73 -1.09 4.00
N LEU A 149 15.08 -0.16 3.12
CA LEU A 149 16.24 0.71 3.24
C LEU A 149 15.78 2.16 3.15
N VAL A 150 16.44 3.06 3.89
CA VAL A 150 16.35 4.49 3.58
C VAL A 150 17.02 4.73 2.23
N THR A 151 16.35 5.41 1.33
CA THR A 151 16.84 5.72 -0.03
C THR A 151 17.23 7.18 -0.18
N SER A 152 16.59 8.07 0.57
CA SER A 152 16.96 9.49 0.64
C SER A 152 16.41 10.15 1.89
N ALA A 153 16.98 11.30 2.23
CA ALA A 153 16.41 12.25 3.17
C ALA A 153 16.39 13.63 2.52
N SER A 154 15.41 14.46 2.83
CA SER A 154 15.29 15.82 2.27
C SER A 154 14.70 16.81 3.26
N ALA A 155 15.20 18.04 3.20
CA ALA A 155 14.70 19.17 3.96
C ALA A 155 14.88 20.46 3.16
N GLY A 156 14.03 21.45 3.41
CA GLY A 156 14.17 22.78 2.84
C GLY A 156 15.04 23.69 3.70
N ILE A 157 15.78 24.60 3.08
CA ILE A 157 16.45 25.70 3.79
C ILE A 157 15.39 26.50 4.55
N GLY A 158 15.61 26.70 5.85
CA GLY A 158 14.67 27.40 6.74
C GLY A 158 13.49 26.55 7.22
N ALA A 159 13.34 25.30 6.75
CA ALA A 159 12.28 24.40 7.19
C ALA A 159 12.67 23.69 8.48
N THR A 160 11.68 23.30 9.28
CA THR A 160 11.84 22.38 10.43
C THR A 160 11.28 20.98 10.15
N SER A 161 10.97 20.70 8.88
CA SER A 161 10.46 19.40 8.45
C SER A 161 11.55 18.66 7.70
N LEU A 162 11.74 17.41 8.10
CA LEU A 162 12.65 16.46 7.47
C LEU A 162 11.83 15.30 6.93
N THR A 163 11.92 15.02 5.64
CA THR A 163 11.26 13.88 4.99
C THR A 163 12.27 12.77 4.73
N ILE A 164 11.94 11.55 5.12
CA ILE A 164 12.75 10.34 4.94
C ILE A 164 12.00 9.44 3.96
N THR A 165 12.71 8.96 2.95
CA THR A 165 12.16 8.09 1.89
C THR A 165 12.78 6.70 1.97
N PHE A 166 11.98 5.69 1.68
CA PHE A 166 12.33 4.28 1.79
C PHE A 166 12.28 3.57 0.42
N SER A 167 12.87 2.38 0.34
CA SER A 167 12.86 1.54 -0.87
C SER A 167 11.50 0.91 -1.18
N GLU A 168 10.63 0.85 -0.17
CA GLU A 168 9.30 0.26 -0.22
C GLU A 168 8.42 0.86 0.89
N PRO A 169 7.09 0.65 0.86
CA PRO A 169 6.21 1.16 1.90
C PRO A 169 6.53 0.60 3.29
N VAL A 170 6.66 1.48 4.28
CA VAL A 170 6.92 1.14 5.68
C VAL A 170 5.84 1.69 6.62
N TYR A 171 5.67 1.04 7.77
CA TYR A 171 4.84 1.48 8.88
C TYR A 171 5.57 1.33 10.22
N CYS A 172 5.09 2.05 11.23
CA CYS A 172 5.71 2.21 12.53
C CYS A 172 4.82 1.74 13.68
N THR A 173 5.33 0.84 14.53
CA THR A 173 4.55 0.32 15.69
C THR A 173 5.06 0.78 17.06
N GLY A 174 6.21 1.45 17.11
CA GLY A 174 6.88 1.83 18.35
C GLY A 174 7.71 3.10 18.30
N LEU A 175 8.08 3.54 17.08
CA LEU A 175 9.04 4.63 16.86
C LEU A 175 8.74 5.85 17.74
N SER A 176 9.72 6.24 18.56
CA SER A 176 9.54 7.28 19.57
C SER A 176 9.48 8.70 18.98
N PHE A 177 9.89 8.87 17.72
CA PHE A 177 10.11 10.16 17.07
C PHE A 177 10.94 11.11 17.94
N SER A 178 12.00 10.58 18.52
CA SER A 178 12.92 11.29 19.41
C SER A 178 14.37 11.12 18.96
N ALA A 179 15.30 11.73 19.70
CA ALA A 179 16.73 11.60 19.44
C ALA A 179 17.28 10.19 19.69
N ASP A 180 16.53 9.31 20.36
CA ASP A 180 16.95 7.92 20.60
C ASP A 180 16.93 7.11 19.30
N ASP A 181 15.93 7.35 18.44
CA ASP A 181 15.75 6.63 17.17
C ASP A 181 16.21 7.43 15.95
N LEU A 182 16.36 8.75 16.09
CA LEU A 182 16.60 9.62 14.95
C LEU A 182 17.46 10.83 15.31
N THR A 183 18.66 10.86 14.75
CA THR A 183 19.62 11.95 14.94
C THR A 183 19.85 12.70 13.64
N VAL A 184 20.08 14.01 13.74
CA VAL A 184 20.41 14.89 12.63
C VAL A 184 21.63 15.68 13.05
N THR A 185 22.71 15.62 12.28
CA THR A 185 23.95 16.32 12.61
C THR A 185 24.56 16.97 11.37
N ASP A 186 25.06 18.19 11.48
CA ASP A 186 25.91 18.79 10.44
C ASP A 186 27.41 18.58 10.68
N ASN A 187 27.77 17.90 11.77
CA ASN A 187 29.15 17.63 12.18
C ASN A 187 30.02 18.90 12.30
N ASP A 188 29.38 20.05 12.55
CA ASP A 188 30.04 21.34 12.81
C ASP A 188 29.93 21.66 14.32
N PRO A 189 31.05 21.66 15.06
CA PRO A 189 31.04 21.90 16.51
C PRO A 189 30.70 23.36 16.88
N ASP A 190 30.73 24.29 15.93
CA ASP A 190 30.37 25.69 16.17
C ASP A 190 28.86 25.94 16.09
N THR A 191 28.08 24.87 15.84
CA THR A 191 26.62 24.92 15.77
C THR A 191 25.94 23.91 16.67
N VAL A 192 24.64 24.16 16.85
CA VAL A 192 23.77 23.25 17.59
C VAL A 192 22.99 22.43 16.57
N ASP A 193 23.23 21.13 16.58
CA ASP A 193 22.50 20.18 15.77
C ASP A 193 21.00 20.22 16.10
N PRO A 194 20.11 20.25 15.08
CA PRO A 194 18.69 20.09 15.31
C PRO A 194 18.40 18.68 15.83
N PHE A 195 17.46 18.56 16.77
CA PHE A 195 16.98 17.26 17.25
C PHE A 195 15.51 17.08 16.90
N VAL A 196 15.08 15.83 16.77
CA VAL A 196 13.69 15.51 16.45
C VAL A 196 12.79 15.79 17.65
N THR A 197 11.69 16.49 17.40
CA THR A 197 10.70 16.89 18.41
C THR A 197 9.38 16.13 18.28
N GLY A 198 9.21 15.36 17.21
CA GLY A 198 8.05 14.50 17.00
C GLY A 198 7.82 14.19 15.53
N ALA A 199 6.67 13.56 15.26
CA ALA A 199 6.22 13.31 13.90
C ALA A 199 5.94 14.61 13.13
N GLY A 200 6.07 14.55 11.81
CA GLY A 200 5.77 15.64 10.88
C GLY A 200 4.33 15.62 10.39
N THR A 201 4.08 16.32 9.29
CA THR A 201 2.75 16.41 8.65
C THR A 201 2.28 15.11 8.02
N ASP A 202 3.25 14.29 7.61
CA ASP A 202 3.06 12.94 7.09
C ASP A 202 3.69 11.97 8.08
N PRO A 203 2.97 11.55 9.14
CA PRO A 203 3.51 10.64 10.14
C PRO A 203 3.59 9.23 9.56
N CYS A 204 4.61 8.48 9.99
CA CYS A 204 4.70 7.06 9.65
C CYS A 204 3.42 6.34 10.07
N GLY A 205 2.74 5.68 9.14
CA GLY A 205 1.51 4.95 9.40
C GLY A 205 1.71 3.86 10.46
N THR A 206 0.67 3.46 11.17
CA THR A 206 0.77 2.53 12.30
C THR A 206 0.44 1.07 11.97
N SER A 207 0.16 0.78 10.70
CA SER A 207 -0.24 -0.54 10.22
C SER A 207 0.21 -0.75 8.77
N PRO A 208 0.21 -1.99 8.26
CA PRO A 208 0.46 -2.23 6.85
C PRO A 208 -0.49 -1.45 5.93
N LEU A 209 -1.75 -1.24 6.35
CA LEU A 209 -2.81 -0.58 5.55
C LEU A 209 -2.53 0.89 5.24
N ASN A 210 -1.71 1.54 6.05
CA ASN A 210 -1.30 2.93 5.89
C ASN A 210 0.23 3.05 5.80
N ALA A 211 0.90 1.98 5.38
CA ALA A 211 2.33 2.04 5.08
C ALA A 211 2.58 2.96 3.89
N ASP A 212 3.65 3.74 3.96
CA ASP A 212 4.05 4.67 2.90
C ASP A 212 5.56 4.59 2.67
N THR A 213 5.98 4.95 1.48
CA THR A 213 7.38 5.06 1.04
C THR A 213 8.10 6.25 1.64
N SER A 214 7.41 7.12 2.37
CA SER A 214 8.04 8.20 3.13
C SER A 214 7.29 8.48 4.42
N PHE A 215 7.98 9.13 5.35
CA PHE A 215 7.33 9.91 6.39
C PHE A 215 8.18 11.13 6.71
N SER A 216 7.59 12.06 7.43
CA SER A 216 8.24 13.28 7.88
C SER A 216 8.35 13.34 9.40
N VAL A 217 9.39 14.02 9.87
CA VAL A 217 9.59 14.38 11.28
C VAL A 217 9.74 15.90 11.41
N THR A 218 9.48 16.40 12.61
CA THR A 218 9.72 17.81 12.96
C THR A 218 11.02 17.92 13.75
N THR A 219 11.84 18.92 13.43
CA THR A 219 13.09 19.24 14.13
C THR A 219 12.93 20.45 15.04
N SER A 220 13.81 20.58 16.03
CA SER A 220 13.83 21.68 17.01
C SER A 220 14.30 23.02 16.44
N ALA A 221 15.02 23.00 15.33
CA ALA A 221 15.58 24.17 14.66
C ALA A 221 15.52 24.02 13.13
N PRO A 222 15.46 25.14 12.38
CA PRO A 222 15.42 25.10 10.94
C PRO A 222 16.78 24.69 10.34
N PHE A 223 16.73 24.03 9.19
CA PHE A 223 17.94 23.69 8.45
C PHE A 223 18.60 24.93 7.82
N LEU A 224 19.91 25.08 7.99
CA LEU A 224 20.66 26.25 7.53
C LEU A 224 21.20 26.06 6.09
N PRO A 225 21.31 27.15 5.30
CA PRO A 225 21.93 27.09 3.99
C PRO A 225 23.44 26.85 4.07
N GLY A 226 24.01 26.23 3.03
CA GLY A 226 25.44 25.97 2.90
C GLY A 226 25.95 24.83 3.79
N ARG A 227 25.07 23.93 4.23
CA ARG A 227 25.39 22.85 5.17
C ARG A 227 25.01 21.49 4.62
N ALA A 228 25.75 20.47 5.07
CA ALA A 228 25.42 19.08 4.85
C ALA A 228 24.95 18.47 6.17
N TYR A 229 23.75 17.91 6.21
CA TYR A 229 23.21 17.24 7.41
C TYR A 229 23.20 15.73 7.18
N THR A 230 23.78 14.98 8.10
CA THR A 230 23.64 13.53 8.18
C THR A 230 22.46 13.19 9.07
N VAL A 231 21.47 12.51 8.49
CA VAL A 231 20.33 11.94 9.20
C VAL A 231 20.64 10.48 9.47
N THR A 232 20.53 10.05 10.71
CA THR A 232 20.72 8.63 11.10
C THR A 232 19.49 8.12 11.84
N LEU A 233 18.94 7.03 11.33
CA LEU A 233 17.87 6.25 11.92
C LEU A 233 18.47 5.06 12.68
N THR A 234 18.13 4.94 13.96
CA THR A 234 18.53 3.85 14.88
C THR A 234 17.32 3.19 15.55
N PRO A 235 16.23 2.86 14.82
CA PRO A 235 15.05 2.26 15.43
C PRO A 235 15.40 0.92 16.09
N GLU A 236 14.70 0.57 17.18
CA GLU A 236 14.77 -0.79 17.71
C GLU A 236 14.18 -1.80 16.70
N PRO A 237 14.51 -3.11 16.86
CA PRO A 237 13.85 -4.14 16.09
C PRO A 237 12.35 -3.97 16.17
N PHE A 238 11.69 -4.12 15.02
CA PHE A 238 10.24 -4.06 14.89
C PHE A 238 9.58 -2.69 15.04
N GLU A 239 10.34 -1.59 15.15
CA GLU A 239 9.71 -0.27 15.20
C GLU A 239 9.30 0.28 13.84
N ILE A 240 10.14 0.12 12.81
CA ILE A 240 9.86 0.47 11.42
C ILE A 240 9.94 -0.82 10.60
N ARG A 241 8.87 -1.15 9.87
CA ARG A 241 8.78 -2.39 9.09
C ARG A 241 8.12 -2.16 7.75
N ASP A 242 8.46 -2.97 6.77
CA ASP A 242 7.65 -3.08 5.55
C ASP A 242 6.34 -3.82 5.81
N ILE A 243 5.47 -3.88 4.78
CA ILE A 243 4.19 -4.57 4.84
C ILE A 243 4.31 -6.09 5.08
N SER A 244 5.46 -6.71 4.80
CA SER A 244 5.75 -8.13 5.06
C SER A 244 6.32 -8.39 6.46
N ASN A 245 6.44 -7.36 7.31
CA ASN A 245 7.05 -7.37 8.64
C ASN A 245 8.58 -7.47 8.70
N ASN A 246 9.32 -7.22 7.61
CA ASN A 246 10.77 -7.10 7.72
C ASN A 246 11.14 -5.76 8.34
N SER A 247 11.97 -5.78 9.39
CA SER A 247 12.42 -4.55 10.05
C SER A 247 13.40 -3.78 9.18
N LEU A 248 13.32 -2.45 9.22
CA LEU A 248 14.32 -1.55 8.64
C LEU A 248 15.73 -1.97 9.07
N LEU A 249 16.68 -1.90 8.14
CA LEU A 249 18.08 -2.05 8.49
C LEU A 249 18.50 -0.90 9.42
N SER A 250 18.94 -1.23 10.63
CA SER A 250 19.36 -0.27 11.66
C SER A 250 20.83 -0.52 12.05
N PRO A 251 21.69 0.52 12.13
CA PRO A 251 21.41 1.91 11.76
C PRO A 251 21.32 2.11 10.23
N SER A 252 20.62 3.17 9.80
CA SER A 252 20.59 3.65 8.43
C SER A 252 20.85 5.15 8.38
N SER A 253 21.74 5.61 7.48
CA SER A 253 22.12 7.03 7.40
C SER A 253 22.07 7.55 5.98
N HIS A 254 21.69 8.83 5.84
CA HIS A 254 21.72 9.58 4.58
C HIS A 254 22.16 11.02 4.80
N THR A 255 22.82 11.59 3.80
CA THR A 255 23.27 13.00 3.83
C THR A 255 22.37 13.86 2.97
N ILE A 256 22.04 15.04 3.48
CA ILE A 256 21.28 16.10 2.81
C ILE A 256 22.23 17.27 2.58
N ASP A 257 22.47 17.63 1.32
CA ASP A 257 23.27 18.80 0.97
C ASP A 257 22.34 19.99 0.67
N LEU A 258 22.48 21.07 1.44
CA LEU A 258 21.69 22.29 1.31
C LEU A 258 22.58 23.41 0.74
N HIS A 259 22.58 23.56 -0.58
CA HIS A 259 23.31 24.62 -1.29
C HIS A 259 22.42 25.83 -1.63
#